data_AF-A0A7S4NZZ0-F1
#
_entry.id   AF-A0A7S4NZZ0-F1
#
_cell.length_a   1.000
_cell.length_b   1.000
_cell.length_c   1.000
_cell.angle_alpha   90.00
_cell.angle_beta   90.00
_cell.angle_gamma   90.00
#
_symmetry.space_group_name_H-M   'P 1'
#
loop_
_entity.id
_entity.type
_entity.pdbx_description
1 polymer ?
#
loop_
_entity_poly.entity_id
_entity_poly.type
_entity_poly.pdbx_seq_one_letter_code
_entity_poly.pdbx_strand_id
1 'polypeptide(L)'
;GLLAKNQDILGLDLQLFLTSRSSPFLRSLFAGSEAGPGDTCSSPSPRSEVGGQLGKSWGRSSLPSAAESQSSQFKRQLRGLCEAIAATHPHFLRCLNPNPSKMPARFLDPLVLLQLRCGGLIEAVRICRASFPARLSFRELMLRYGGPASLRCQRPASSSSSSSFSPSNATVE
;
A
#
# COMPACT_ATOMS: atom_id res chain seq x y z
N GLY A 1 -19.73 17.79 -15.67
CA GLY A 1 -19.45 18.16 -14.26
C GLY A 1 -18.87 16.97 -13.50
N LEU A 2 -18.24 17.20 -12.34
CA LEU A 2 -17.63 16.14 -11.51
C LEU A 2 -18.64 15.07 -11.05
N LEU A 3 -19.88 15.48 -10.76
CA LEU A 3 -20.96 14.56 -10.36
C LEU A 3 -21.30 13.53 -11.43
N ALA A 4 -21.35 13.93 -12.70
CA ALA A 4 -21.63 13.03 -13.82
C ALA A 4 -20.53 11.96 -13.97
N LYS A 5 -19.27 12.29 -13.67
CA LYS A 5 -18.17 11.32 -13.67
C LYS A 5 -18.35 10.30 -12.53
N ASN A 6 -18.80 10.75 -11.36
CA ASN A 6 -18.86 9.92 -10.16
C ASN A 6 -20.04 8.93 -10.10
N GLN A 7 -20.98 9.00 -11.05
CA GLN A 7 -22.17 8.15 -11.08
C GLN A 7 -21.94 6.85 -11.83
N ASP A 8 -21.28 6.89 -13.00
CA ASP A 8 -20.97 5.72 -13.86
C ASP A 8 -22.13 4.73 -14.06
N ILE A 9 -23.33 5.27 -14.23
CA ILE A 9 -24.53 4.48 -14.50
C ILE A 9 -24.71 4.45 -16.01
N LEU A 10 -24.56 3.27 -16.61
CA LEU A 10 -25.05 3.02 -17.96
C LEU A 10 -26.58 3.00 -17.93
N GLY A 11 -27.22 3.61 -18.92
CA GLY A 11 -28.68 3.52 -19.05
C GLY A 11 -29.13 2.06 -19.15
N LEU A 12 -30.22 1.71 -18.46
CA LEU A 12 -30.73 0.34 -18.38
C LEU A 12 -30.95 -0.29 -19.76
N ASP A 13 -31.46 0.48 -20.73
CA ASP A 13 -31.67 0.01 -22.10
C ASP A 13 -30.38 -0.42 -22.80
N LEU A 14 -29.28 0.30 -22.53
CA LEU A 14 -27.97 -0.04 -23.07
C LEU A 14 -27.41 -1.30 -22.38
N GLN A 15 -27.60 -1.44 -21.07
CA GLN A 15 -27.20 -2.65 -20.34
C GLN A 15 -27.96 -3.88 -20.84
N LEU A 16 -29.26 -3.76 -21.07
CA LEU A 16 -30.09 -4.84 -21.64
C LEU A 16 -29.69 -5.18 -23.07
N PHE A 17 -29.41 -4.17 -23.91
CA PHE A 17 -28.92 -4.41 -25.27
C PHE A 17 -27.56 -5.11 -25.31
N LEU A 18 -26.61 -4.66 -24.49
CA LEU A 18 -25.26 -5.23 -24.41
C LEU A 18 -25.26 -6.66 -23.87
N THR A 19 -26.19 -6.97 -22.96
CA THR A 19 -26.35 -8.31 -22.37
C THR A 19 -27.16 -9.24 -23.27
N SER A 20 -28.17 -8.73 -23.98
CA SER A 20 -29.00 -9.54 -24.89
C SER A 20 -28.28 -9.95 -26.17
N ARG A 21 -27.31 -9.14 -26.66
CA ARG A 21 -26.58 -9.43 -27.91
C ARG A 21 -25.84 -10.78 -27.88
N SER A 22 -25.73 -11.38 -29.08
CA SER A 22 -25.28 -12.76 -29.29
C SER A 22 -23.82 -13.05 -28.91
N SER A 23 -22.96 -12.05 -28.77
CA SER A 23 -21.53 -12.27 -28.48
C SER A 23 -21.31 -12.69 -27.01
N PRO A 24 -20.72 -13.86 -26.73
CA PRO A 24 -20.46 -14.32 -25.37
C PRO A 24 -19.45 -13.42 -24.62
N PHE A 25 -18.53 -12.78 -25.33
CA PHE A 25 -17.55 -11.84 -24.77
C PHE A 25 -18.22 -10.61 -24.13
N LEU A 26 -19.15 -9.94 -24.84
CA LEU A 26 -19.82 -8.75 -24.29
C LEU A 26 -20.72 -9.11 -23.11
N ARG A 27 -21.36 -10.28 -23.15
CA ARG A 27 -22.10 -10.81 -21.99
C ARG A 27 -21.17 -10.97 -20.79
N SER A 28 -20.01 -11.59 -20.96
CA SER A 28 -19.04 -11.74 -19.88
C SER A 28 -18.52 -10.41 -19.34
N LEU A 29 -18.36 -9.40 -20.20
CA LEU A 29 -17.84 -8.09 -19.80
C LEU A 29 -18.85 -7.27 -18.99
N PHE A 30 -20.15 -7.42 -19.28
CA PHE A 30 -21.23 -6.64 -18.65
C PHE A 30 -22.11 -7.43 -17.67
N ALA A 31 -21.96 -8.76 -17.57
CA ALA A 31 -22.71 -9.61 -16.62
C ALA A 31 -22.51 -9.23 -15.15
N GLY A 32 -21.43 -8.51 -14.82
CA GLY A 32 -21.14 -8.02 -13.46
C GLY A 32 -21.66 -6.62 -13.15
N SER A 33 -22.43 -5.99 -14.05
CA SER A 33 -22.93 -4.61 -13.85
C SER A 33 -24.22 -4.54 -13.00
N GLU A 34 -24.91 -5.66 -12.80
CA GLU A 34 -26.05 -5.77 -11.89
C GLU A 34 -25.52 -6.22 -10.52
N ALA A 35 -25.53 -5.32 -9.54
CA ALA A 35 -25.26 -5.59 -8.13
C ALA A 35 -24.00 -6.43 -7.86
N GLY A 36 -22.88 -5.73 -7.59
CA GLY A 36 -21.64 -6.35 -7.17
C GLY A 36 -21.89 -7.51 -6.19
N PRO A 37 -21.28 -8.69 -6.41
CA PRO A 37 -21.23 -9.70 -5.38
C PRO A 37 -20.60 -9.01 -4.17
N GLY A 38 -21.29 -9.02 -3.04
CA GLY A 38 -20.64 -8.74 -1.78
C GLY A 38 -19.48 -9.73 -1.68
N ASP A 39 -18.26 -9.21 -1.85
CA ASP A 39 -17.06 -9.80 -1.29
C ASP A 39 -17.33 -9.89 0.21
N THR A 40 -17.95 -11.00 0.61
CA THR A 40 -18.06 -11.45 1.99
C THR A 40 -16.66 -11.87 2.39
N CYS A 41 -15.80 -10.88 2.60
CA CYS A 41 -14.63 -11.08 3.43
C CYS A 41 -15.14 -11.14 4.87
N SER A 42 -15.50 -12.36 5.26
CA SER A 42 -15.73 -12.74 6.65
C SER A 42 -14.44 -12.48 7.43
N SER A 43 -14.35 -11.32 8.06
CA SER A 43 -13.38 -11.04 9.12
C SER A 43 -14.13 -10.34 10.26
N PRO A 44 -14.11 -10.90 11.47
CA PRO A 44 -14.88 -10.37 12.59
C PRO A 44 -14.20 -9.11 13.11
N SER A 45 -14.88 -7.96 13.02
CA SER A 45 -14.44 -6.73 13.67
C SER A 45 -15.30 -6.49 14.93
N PRO A 46 -14.71 -6.16 16.09
CA PRO A 46 -15.40 -6.18 17.38
C PRO A 46 -16.38 -5.02 17.53
N ARG A 47 -17.55 -5.32 18.10
CA ARG A 47 -18.56 -4.35 18.54
C ARG A 47 -17.97 -3.44 19.62
N SER A 48 -18.14 -2.13 19.45
CA SER A 48 -18.20 -1.20 20.57
C SER A 48 -19.60 -0.63 20.64
N GLU A 49 -20.32 -1.00 21.68
CA GLU A 49 -21.65 -0.50 22.03
C GLU A 49 -21.50 0.87 22.72
N VAL A 50 -22.13 1.92 22.19
CA VAL A 50 -22.67 3.03 22.99
C VAL A 50 -23.95 3.52 22.31
N GLY A 51 -25.01 3.56 23.12
CA GLY A 51 -26.41 3.72 22.72
C GLY A 51 -26.84 5.11 22.24
N GLY A 52 -28.04 5.12 21.65
CA GLY A 52 -28.79 6.29 21.23
C GLY A 52 -30.01 5.90 20.38
N GLN A 53 -31.05 5.34 21.01
CA GLN A 53 -32.36 5.12 20.40
C GLN A 53 -33.16 6.43 20.39
N LEU A 54 -33.64 6.89 19.21
CA LEU A 54 -35.01 7.40 19.04
C LEU A 54 -35.34 7.62 17.56
N GLY A 55 -36.44 7.02 17.05
CA GLY A 55 -37.17 7.56 15.89
C GLY A 55 -37.56 6.63 14.73
N LYS A 56 -38.52 5.72 14.98
CA LYS A 56 -39.68 5.34 14.12
C LYS A 56 -39.48 5.11 12.60
N SER A 57 -39.45 3.83 12.23
CA SER A 57 -40.28 3.16 11.20
C SER A 57 -41.01 4.03 10.17
N TRP A 58 -40.60 3.97 8.90
CA TRP A 58 -41.48 3.85 7.72
C TRP A 58 -40.75 3.02 6.66
N GLY A 59 -41.40 1.97 6.14
CA GLY A 59 -40.83 1.05 5.16
C GLY A 59 -40.33 1.77 3.92
N ARG A 60 -39.01 1.66 3.67
CA ARG A 60 -38.43 1.89 2.36
C ARG A 60 -38.38 0.54 1.65
N SER A 61 -39.52 0.15 1.09
CA SER A 61 -39.56 -0.82 0.00
C SER A 61 -38.49 -0.42 -1.01
N SER A 62 -37.46 -1.27 -1.15
CA SER A 62 -36.59 -1.40 -2.31
C SER A 62 -36.42 -0.12 -3.16
N LEU A 63 -35.89 0.94 -2.56
CA LEU A 63 -35.24 1.95 -3.38
C LEU A 63 -34.01 1.24 -3.97
N PRO A 64 -33.77 1.26 -5.30
CA PRO A 64 -32.57 0.66 -5.87
C PRO A 64 -31.40 1.18 -5.05
N SER A 65 -30.66 0.24 -4.45
CA SER A 65 -29.51 0.47 -3.59
C SER A 65 -28.79 1.71 -4.08
N ALA A 66 -28.73 2.76 -3.25
CA ALA A 66 -28.16 4.05 -3.64
C ALA A 66 -26.86 3.77 -4.39
N ALA A 67 -26.86 4.02 -5.70
CA ALA A 67 -25.83 3.54 -6.60
C ALA A 67 -24.48 3.89 -6.00
N GLU A 68 -23.66 2.86 -5.75
CA GLU A 68 -22.37 3.08 -5.13
C GLU A 68 -21.56 4.00 -6.05
N SER A 69 -21.16 5.16 -5.55
CA SER A 69 -20.38 6.10 -6.35
C SER A 69 -19.01 5.51 -6.72
N GLN A 70 -18.46 5.90 -7.87
CA GLN A 70 -17.10 5.51 -8.23
C GLN A 70 -16.08 5.88 -7.14
N SER A 71 -16.27 7.02 -6.48
CA SER A 71 -15.41 7.46 -5.36
C SER A 71 -15.41 6.50 -4.18
N SER A 72 -16.57 5.93 -3.82
CA SER A 72 -16.68 4.96 -2.72
C SER A 72 -16.00 3.64 -3.07
N GLN A 73 -16.15 3.17 -4.31
CA GLN A 73 -15.47 1.98 -4.80
C GLN A 73 -13.94 2.17 -4.80
N PHE A 74 -13.46 3.27 -5.36
CA PHE A 74 -12.03 3.61 -5.37
C PHE A 74 -11.46 3.70 -3.95
N LYS A 75 -12.19 4.31 -3.02
CA LYS A 75 -11.78 4.41 -1.61
C LYS A 75 -11.61 3.02 -0.96
N ARG A 76 -12.51 2.08 -1.26
CA ARG A 76 -12.44 0.70 -0.75
C ARG A 76 -11.20 -0.02 -1.28
N GLN A 77 -10.98 0.05 -2.60
CA GLN A 77 -9.82 -0.57 -3.25
C GLN A 77 -8.50 0.05 -2.77
N LEU A 78 -8.44 1.38 -2.65
CA LEU A 78 -7.27 2.09 -2.13
C LEU A 78 -6.95 1.67 -0.70
N ARG A 79 -7.96 1.48 0.16
CA ARG A 79 -7.75 0.99 1.53
C ARG A 79 -7.10 -0.40 1.52
N GLY A 80 -7.63 -1.34 0.75
CA GLY A 80 -7.06 -2.69 0.66
C GLY A 80 -5.62 -2.68 0.15
N LEU A 81 -5.30 -1.81 -0.81
CA LEU A 81 -3.93 -1.63 -1.28
C LEU A 81 -3.01 -1.07 -0.19
N CYS A 82 -3.45 -0.05 0.55
CA CYS A 82 -2.66 0.53 1.65
C CYS A 82 -2.39 -0.49 2.76
N GLU A 83 -3.37 -1.33 3.10
CA GLU A 83 -3.21 -2.41 4.08
C GLU A 83 -2.17 -3.45 3.60
N ALA A 84 -2.24 -3.84 2.32
CA ALA A 84 -1.26 -4.75 1.74
C ALA A 84 0.17 -4.16 1.74
N ILE A 85 0.33 -2.88 1.38
CA ILE A 85 1.62 -2.19 1.41
C ILE A 85 2.15 -2.10 2.85
N ALA A 86 1.30 -1.80 3.82
CA ALA A 86 1.68 -1.70 5.24
C ALA A 86 2.16 -3.03 5.83
N ALA A 87 1.76 -4.17 5.27
CA ALA A 87 2.22 -5.50 5.68
C ALA A 87 3.58 -5.90 5.08
N THR A 88 4.17 -5.07 4.21
CA THR A 88 5.46 -5.36 3.53
C THR A 88 6.59 -4.46 4.02
N HIS A 89 7.82 -4.75 3.58
CA HIS A 89 8.96 -3.84 3.74
C HIS A 89 9.11 -2.95 2.48
N PRO A 90 8.66 -1.69 2.51
CA PRO A 90 8.63 -0.85 1.32
C PRO A 90 10.04 -0.36 0.93
N HIS A 91 10.31 -0.38 -0.38
CA HIS A 91 11.47 0.27 -0.98
C HIS A 91 11.01 1.47 -1.80
N PHE A 92 11.46 2.67 -1.42
CA PHE A 92 11.02 3.90 -2.05
C PHE A 92 11.93 4.32 -3.20
N LEU A 93 11.35 4.55 -4.38
CA LEU A 93 12.03 5.13 -5.53
C LEU A 93 11.31 6.42 -5.94
N ARG A 94 12.03 7.54 -5.97
CA ARG A 94 11.48 8.84 -6.38
C ARG A 94 11.96 9.22 -7.77
N CYS A 95 11.05 9.22 -8.73
CA CYS A 95 11.33 9.69 -10.09
C CYS A 95 11.38 11.23 -10.13
N LEU A 96 12.38 11.76 -10.84
CA LEU A 96 12.53 13.20 -11.08
C LEU A 96 12.43 13.47 -12.59
N ASN A 97 11.77 14.55 -12.95
CA ASN A 97 11.76 15.03 -14.32
C ASN A 97 12.91 16.03 -14.53
N PRO A 98 13.93 15.72 -15.34
CA PRO A 98 15.09 16.61 -15.54
C PRO A 98 14.78 17.83 -16.41
N ASN A 99 13.81 17.72 -17.33
CA ASN A 99 13.40 18.84 -18.19
C ASN A 99 11.96 18.66 -18.74
N PRO A 100 11.17 19.74 -18.87
CA PRO A 100 9.79 19.64 -19.35
C PRO A 100 9.68 19.24 -20.83
N SER A 101 10.72 19.53 -21.63
CA SER A 101 10.75 19.22 -23.07
C SER A 101 10.99 17.73 -23.38
N LYS A 102 11.21 16.88 -22.37
CA LYS A 102 11.51 15.45 -22.52
C LYS A 102 12.71 15.14 -23.43
N MET A 103 13.69 16.04 -23.47
CA MET A 103 14.90 15.88 -24.27
C MET A 103 15.97 15.11 -23.51
N PRO A 104 16.69 14.18 -24.15
CA PRO A 104 17.83 13.51 -23.52
C PRO A 104 18.95 14.51 -23.24
N ALA A 105 19.78 14.21 -22.24
CA ALA A 105 20.96 15.00 -21.83
C ALA A 105 20.69 16.49 -21.48
N ARG A 106 19.42 16.90 -21.33
CA ARG A 106 19.05 18.22 -20.82
C ARG A 106 18.62 18.14 -19.37
N PHE A 107 19.24 18.97 -18.53
CA PHE A 107 18.97 19.04 -17.11
C PHE A 107 18.74 20.50 -16.71
N LEU A 108 17.63 20.77 -16.03
CA LEU A 108 17.23 22.11 -15.64
C LEU A 108 17.21 22.22 -14.11
N ASP A 109 18.29 22.77 -13.57
CA ASP A 109 18.57 22.86 -12.13
C ASP A 109 17.41 23.40 -11.30
N PRO A 110 16.78 24.56 -11.62
CA PRO A 110 15.76 25.11 -10.73
C PRO A 110 14.49 24.26 -10.65
N LEU A 111 14.14 23.54 -11.73
CA LEU A 111 13.00 22.62 -11.74
C LEU A 111 13.29 21.38 -10.90
N VAL A 112 14.49 20.81 -11.03
CA VAL A 112 14.86 19.63 -10.24
C VAL A 112 15.02 20.01 -8.77
N LEU A 113 15.63 21.16 -8.45
CA LEU A 113 15.74 21.66 -7.09
C LEU A 113 14.36 21.86 -6.44
N LEU A 114 13.39 22.40 -7.18
CA LEU A 114 12.02 22.53 -6.69
C LEU A 114 11.39 21.15 -6.41
N GLN A 115 11.56 20.18 -7.30
CA GLN A 115 11.09 18.81 -7.09
C GLN A 115 11.75 18.15 -5.86
N LEU A 116 13.03 18.40 -5.61
CA LEU A 116 13.73 17.89 -4.42
C LEU A 116 13.15 18.47 -3.13
N ARG A 117 12.83 19.78 -3.12
CA ARG A 117 12.22 20.48 -1.98
C ARG A 117 10.78 20.04 -1.76
N CYS A 118 9.91 20.16 -2.77
CA CYS A 118 8.51 19.80 -2.66
C CYS A 118 8.29 18.29 -2.48
N GLY A 119 9.22 17.48 -2.98
CA GLY A 119 9.22 16.03 -2.79
C GLY A 119 9.80 15.56 -1.45
N GLY A 120 10.27 16.47 -0.59
CA GLY A 120 10.85 16.13 0.71
C GLY A 120 12.14 15.31 0.63
N LEU A 121 12.80 15.27 -0.52
CA LEU A 121 14.01 14.48 -0.72
C LEU A 121 15.20 15.05 0.06
N ILE A 122 15.26 16.37 0.23
CA ILE A 122 16.32 17.02 1.01
C ILE A 122 16.21 16.60 2.48
N GLU A 123 14.99 16.60 3.02
CA GLU A 123 14.66 16.21 4.38
C GLU A 123 14.87 14.70 4.59
N ALA A 124 14.45 13.88 3.61
CA ALA A 124 14.70 12.44 3.64
C ALA A 124 16.20 12.13 3.70
N VAL A 125 17.03 12.79 2.89
CA VAL A 125 18.50 12.62 2.93
C VAL A 125 19.07 13.03 4.28
N ARG A 126 18.57 14.13 4.89
CA ARG A 126 19.00 14.54 6.24
C ARG A 126 18.69 13.47 7.28
N ILE A 127 17.48 12.90 7.26
CA ILE A 127 17.07 11.84 8.17
C ILE A 127 17.93 10.58 7.95
N CYS A 128 18.07 10.13 6.70
CA CYS A 128 18.86 8.95 6.36
C CYS A 128 20.32 9.06 6.82
N ARG A 129 20.92 10.26 6.74
CA ARG A 129 22.28 10.49 7.22
C ARG A 129 22.39 10.39 8.75
N ALA A 130 21.35 10.76 9.48
CA ALA A 130 21.30 10.62 10.94
C ALA A 130 21.01 9.18 11.38
N SER A 131 20.39 8.36 10.52
CA SER A 131 19.86 7.03 10.87
C SER A 131 20.73 5.84 10.46
N PHE A 132 22.00 6.05 10.07
CA PHE A 132 22.91 5.00 9.57
C PHE A 132 22.27 4.10 8.47
N PRO A 133 22.29 4.52 7.19
CA PRO A 133 21.46 3.91 6.15
C PRO A 133 21.87 2.48 5.75
N ALA A 134 23.10 2.05 6.08
CA ALA A 134 23.59 0.71 5.82
C ALA A 134 23.48 -0.15 7.08
N ARG A 135 22.60 -1.16 7.06
CA ARG A 135 22.50 -2.18 8.10
C ARG A 135 23.18 -3.45 7.59
N LEU A 136 24.32 -3.81 8.19
CA LEU A 136 25.03 -5.06 7.91
C LEU A 136 24.95 -5.95 9.14
N SER A 137 24.64 -7.23 8.95
CA SER A 137 24.76 -8.20 10.05
C SER A 137 26.23 -8.39 10.43
N PHE A 138 26.48 -8.77 11.69
CA PHE A 138 27.85 -9.03 12.16
C PHE A 138 28.57 -10.07 11.28
N ARG A 139 27.86 -11.12 10.85
CA ARG A 139 28.42 -12.15 9.97
C ARG A 139 28.85 -11.56 8.62
N GLU A 140 28.01 -10.72 8.00
CA GLU A 140 28.35 -10.07 6.73
C GLU A 140 29.51 -9.09 6.86
N LEU A 141 29.54 -8.35 7.97
CA LEU A 141 30.64 -7.44 8.29
C LEU A 141 31.95 -8.21 8.42
N MET A 142 31.95 -9.33 9.15
CA MET A 142 33.13 -10.19 9.33
C MET A 142 33.54 -10.91 8.04
N LEU A 143 32.59 -11.35 7.21
CA LEU A 143 32.93 -11.96 5.92
C LEU A 143 33.56 -10.96 4.94
N ARG A 144 33.11 -9.70 4.95
CA ARG A 144 33.60 -8.66 4.03
C ARG A 144 34.87 -7.97 4.52
N TYR A 145 34.98 -7.74 5.82
CA TYR A 145 36.03 -6.90 6.42
C TYR A 145 36.86 -7.61 7.49
N GLY A 146 36.52 -8.86 7.84
CA GLY A 146 37.31 -9.70 8.73
C GLY A 146 38.57 -10.16 8.01
N GLY A 147 39.59 -9.31 7.99
CA GLY A 147 40.93 -9.72 7.57
C GLY A 147 41.47 -10.88 8.44
N PRO A 148 42.59 -11.51 8.03
CA PRO A 148 43.14 -12.70 8.70
C PRO A 148 43.47 -12.51 10.19
N ALA A 149 43.56 -11.25 10.67
CA ALA A 149 43.80 -10.93 12.08
C ALA A 149 42.55 -11.11 12.99
N SER A 150 41.35 -11.29 12.43
CA SER A 150 40.10 -11.36 13.22
C SER A 150 39.72 -12.79 13.65
N LEU A 151 40.39 -13.82 13.14
CA LEU A 151 40.14 -15.22 13.52
C LEU A 151 40.76 -15.63 14.87
N ARG A 152 41.30 -14.69 15.65
CA ARG A 152 41.83 -14.95 17.00
C ARG A 152 40.86 -14.56 18.11
N CYS A 153 39.55 -14.66 17.87
CA CYS A 153 38.60 -14.82 18.97
C CYS A 153 38.38 -16.33 19.14
N GLN A 154 39.30 -16.99 19.85
CA GLN A 154 39.07 -18.35 20.30
C GLN A 154 37.84 -18.33 21.19
N ARG A 155 36.80 -19.04 20.76
CA ARG A 155 35.72 -19.50 21.63
C ARG A 155 36.40 -20.23 22.80
N PRO A 156 36.24 -19.84 24.07
CA PRO A 156 36.77 -20.65 25.15
C PRO A 156 36.11 -22.02 25.05
N ALA A 157 36.94 -23.07 24.99
CA ALA A 157 36.48 -24.44 24.96
C ALA A 157 35.56 -24.67 26.15
N SER A 158 34.37 -25.21 25.86
CA SER A 158 33.38 -25.60 26.85
C SER A 158 33.95 -26.64 27.82
N SER A 159 34.37 -26.23 29.00
CA SER A 159 34.27 -27.06 30.19
C SER A 159 32.90 -26.80 30.81
N SER A 160 31.99 -27.74 30.56
CA SER A 160 30.77 -28.05 31.32
C SER A 160 30.47 -27.18 32.56
N SER A 161 29.54 -26.25 32.44
CA SER A 161 28.56 -25.96 33.50
C SER A 161 27.37 -25.21 32.92
N SER A 162 26.20 -25.80 33.10
CA SER A 162 24.87 -25.30 32.73
C SER A 162 24.58 -23.92 33.32
N SER A 163 24.38 -22.92 32.46
CA SER A 163 23.42 -21.84 32.71
C SER A 163 22.91 -21.28 31.39
N SER A 164 21.60 -21.31 31.25
CA SER A 164 20.82 -20.78 30.14
C SER A 164 21.02 -19.27 30.02
N PHE A 165 21.60 -18.83 28.91
CA PHE A 165 21.58 -17.42 28.51
C PHE A 165 21.18 -17.33 27.04
N SER A 166 19.90 -17.02 26.80
CA SER A 166 19.37 -16.66 25.50
C SER A 166 19.84 -15.24 25.15
N PRO A 167 20.50 -14.99 24.02
CA PRO A 167 20.73 -13.62 23.57
C PRO A 167 19.45 -13.14 22.89
N SER A 168 18.65 -12.38 23.63
CA SER A 168 17.61 -11.53 23.06
C SER A 168 18.21 -10.63 21.99
N ASN A 169 17.53 -10.51 20.85
CA ASN A 169 17.82 -9.60 19.76
C ASN A 169 18.26 -8.22 20.27
N ALA A 170 19.56 -7.94 20.22
CA ALA A 170 20.08 -6.59 20.32
C ALA A 170 19.94 -5.94 18.94
N THR A 171 18.73 -5.52 18.63
CA THR A 171 18.50 -4.49 17.61
C THR A 171 19.05 -3.20 18.21
N VAL A 172 20.19 -2.74 17.70
CA VAL A 172 20.69 -1.39 18.02
C VAL A 172 19.73 -0.42 17.32
N GLU A 173 19.00 0.33 18.14
CA GLU A 173 18.14 1.46 17.75
C GLU A 173 18.93 2.50 16.93
#